data_AF-A0A357BN18-F1
#
_entry.id   AF-A0A357BN18-F1
#
_cell.length_a   1.000
_cell.length_b   1.000
_cell.length_c   1.000
_cell.angle_alpha   90.00
_cell.angle_beta   90.00
_cell.angle_gamma   90.00
#
_symmetry.space_group_name_H-M   'P 1'
#
loop_
_entity.id
_entity.type
_entity.pdbx_description
1 polymer ?
#
loop_
_entity_poly.entity_id
_entity_poly.type
_entity_poly.pdbx_seq_one_letter_code
_entity_poly.pdbx_strand_id
1 'polypeptide(L)'
;MFNKILFALSLLIITVVPISADDTRKVRIGKLNINEASMQDFSLLPGISEKDAYAIIEYSKKNKGFKKIEEIKLAGISKEKFEEINGLITIIELKSTKKS
;
A
#
# COMPACT_ATOMS: atom_id res chain seq x y z
N MET A 1 13.72 65.54 0.63
CA MET A 1 12.73 64.66 1.28
C MET A 1 13.23 63.23 1.21
N PHE A 2 13.75 62.77 2.36
CA PHE A 2 13.86 61.40 2.86
C PHE A 2 14.20 60.24 1.90
N ASN A 3 15.43 59.76 2.08
CA ASN A 3 15.91 58.40 1.84
C ASN A 3 14.83 57.35 2.09
N LYS A 4 14.39 56.68 1.02
CA LYS A 4 13.69 55.40 1.10
C LYS A 4 14.73 54.27 1.05
N ILE A 5 15.49 54.14 2.14
CA ILE A 5 16.11 52.86 2.48
C ILE A 5 15.01 52.06 3.15
N LEU A 6 14.36 51.15 2.42
CA LEU A 6 13.63 50.05 3.07
C LEU A 6 13.47 48.86 2.11
N PHE A 7 14.30 47.85 2.35
CA PHE A 7 14.13 46.44 2.00
C PHE A 7 14.13 46.05 0.50
N ALA A 8 15.29 46.18 -0.12
CA ALA A 8 15.74 45.20 -1.10
C ALA A 8 15.97 43.86 -0.38
N LEU A 9 14.90 43.07 -0.19
CA LEU A 9 14.97 41.73 0.44
C LEU A 9 13.81 40.81 0.01
N SER A 10 13.22 41.03 -1.16
CA SER A 10 12.54 39.94 -1.86
C SER A 10 13.50 39.33 -2.86
N LEU A 11 14.54 38.66 -2.36
CA LEU A 11 15.18 37.59 -3.11
C LEU A 11 14.06 36.56 -3.32
N LEU A 12 13.36 36.66 -4.45
CA LEU A 12 12.44 35.64 -4.91
C LEU A 12 13.33 34.43 -5.19
N ILE A 13 13.51 33.60 -4.16
CA ILE A 13 14.17 32.31 -4.26
C ILE A 13 13.29 31.50 -5.22
N ILE A 14 13.65 31.51 -6.50
CA ILE A 14 13.22 30.50 -7.46
C ILE A 14 13.90 29.22 -6.99
N THR A 15 13.31 28.55 -5.99
CA THR A 15 13.54 27.13 -5.82
C THR A 15 12.67 26.44 -6.85
N VAL A 16 13.15 26.44 -8.10
CA VAL A 16 12.84 25.29 -8.96
C VAL A 16 13.48 24.11 -8.27
N VAL A 17 12.71 23.44 -7.40
CA VAL A 17 13.00 22.07 -7.05
C VAL A 17 12.96 21.34 -8.38
N PRO A 18 14.09 20.78 -8.88
CA PRO A 18 14.00 19.85 -9.97
C PRO A 18 13.20 18.66 -9.43
N ILE A 19 11.90 18.64 -9.70
CA ILE A 19 11.13 17.42 -9.67
C ILE A 19 11.75 16.62 -10.81
N SER A 20 12.76 15.82 -10.47
CA SER A 20 13.32 14.82 -11.35
C SER A 20 12.16 13.92 -11.74
N ALA A 21 11.56 14.23 -12.88
CA ALA A 21 10.52 13.45 -13.52
C ALA A 21 11.19 12.23 -14.17
N ASP A 22 11.73 11.34 -13.36
CA ASP A 22 12.02 9.96 -13.74
C ASP A 22 12.26 9.15 -12.47
N ASP A 23 11.18 8.84 -11.76
CA ASP A 23 11.12 7.58 -11.07
C ASP A 23 9.72 7.03 -11.21
N THR A 24 9.38 6.61 -12.44
CA THR A 24 8.45 5.49 -12.57
C THR A 24 9.16 4.24 -12.02
N ARG A 25 9.43 4.22 -10.71
CA ARG A 25 9.56 3.01 -9.94
C ARG A 25 8.27 2.29 -10.26
N LYS A 26 8.35 1.34 -11.20
CA LYS A 26 7.35 0.30 -11.37
C LYS A 26 7.28 -0.32 -9.98
N VAL A 27 6.36 0.17 -9.15
CA VAL A 27 6.20 -0.28 -7.78
C VAL A 27 5.97 -1.76 -7.97
N ARG A 28 6.99 -2.55 -7.66
CA ARG A 28 6.80 -3.98 -7.50
C ARG A 28 5.93 -4.04 -6.27
N ILE A 29 4.62 -3.99 -6.49
CA ILE A 29 3.63 -4.26 -5.46
C ILE A 29 3.97 -5.70 -5.11
N GLY A 30 4.76 -5.86 -4.05
CA GLY A 30 5.06 -7.15 -3.50
C GLY A 30 3.73 -7.82 -3.18
N LYS A 31 3.73 -9.15 -3.11
CA LYS A 31 2.53 -9.85 -2.69
C LYS A 31 2.10 -9.32 -1.31
N LEU A 32 0.81 -9.04 -1.16
CA LEU A 32 0.23 -8.56 0.08
C LEU A 32 0.27 -9.67 1.14
N ASN A 33 0.90 -9.40 2.29
CA ASN A 33 0.90 -10.33 3.41
C ASN A 33 -0.48 -10.33 4.10
N ILE A 34 -1.27 -11.38 3.91
CA ILE A 34 -2.66 -11.44 4.42
C ILE A 34 -2.75 -11.58 5.95
N ASN A 35 -1.64 -11.86 6.62
CA ASN A 35 -1.57 -11.91 8.08
C ASN A 35 -1.27 -10.54 8.71
N GLU A 36 -0.78 -9.59 7.93
CA GLU A 36 -0.33 -8.26 8.40
C GLU A 36 -1.07 -7.10 7.71
N ALA A 37 -1.78 -7.39 6.61
CA ALA A 37 -2.48 -6.41 5.81
C ALA A 37 -3.59 -5.66 6.58
N SER A 38 -3.68 -4.36 6.32
CA SER A 38 -4.77 -3.51 6.79
C SER A 38 -6.02 -3.65 5.92
N MET A 39 -7.13 -3.06 6.39
CA MET A 39 -8.38 -2.99 5.61
C MET A 39 -8.14 -2.33 4.25
N GLN A 40 -7.37 -1.24 4.26
CA GLN A 40 -7.03 -0.46 3.07
C GLN A 40 -6.21 -1.29 2.09
N ASP A 41 -5.25 -2.09 2.58
CA ASP A 41 -4.44 -2.94 1.71
C ASP A 41 -5.30 -4.01 1.01
N PHE A 42 -6.28 -4.59 1.70
CA PHE A 42 -7.21 -5.53 1.09
C PHE A 42 -8.12 -4.85 0.06
N SER A 43 -8.58 -3.63 0.31
CA SER A 43 -9.39 -2.86 -0.65
C SER A 43 -8.64 -2.46 -1.92
N LEU A 44 -7.30 -2.54 -1.94
CA LEU A 44 -6.50 -2.37 -3.15
C LEU A 44 -6.47 -3.62 -4.04
N LEU A 45 -6.89 -4.78 -3.52
CA LEU A 45 -6.97 -6.00 -4.32
C LEU A 45 -8.17 -5.93 -5.28
N PRO A 46 -7.98 -6.36 -6.53
CA PRO A 46 -9.07 -6.40 -7.49
C PRO A 46 -10.17 -7.36 -7.00
N GLY A 47 -11.42 -6.94 -7.16
CA GLY A 47 -12.59 -7.74 -6.75
C GLY A 47 -12.88 -7.78 -5.24
N ILE A 48 -12.09 -7.11 -4.39
CA ILE A 48 -12.26 -7.10 -2.94
C ILE A 48 -12.92 -5.79 -2.47
N SER A 49 -14.14 -5.92 -1.94
CA SER A 49 -14.89 -4.81 -1.34
C SER A 49 -14.51 -4.59 0.13
N GLU A 50 -14.92 -3.47 0.73
CA GLU A 50 -14.78 -3.23 2.18
C GLU A 50 -15.41 -4.35 3.03
N LYS A 51 -16.55 -4.89 2.58
CA LYS A 51 -17.21 -6.02 3.26
C LYS A 51 -16.36 -7.30 3.22
N ASP A 52 -15.73 -7.57 2.08
CA ASP A 52 -14.83 -8.71 1.92
C ASP A 52 -13.58 -8.54 2.80
N ALA A 53 -12.97 -7.35 2.77
CA ALA A 53 -11.82 -7.00 3.60
C ALA A 53 -12.13 -7.15 5.10
N TYR A 54 -13.31 -6.70 5.54
CA TYR A 54 -13.78 -6.90 6.90
C TYR A 54 -13.90 -8.38 7.26
N ALA A 55 -14.49 -9.19 6.38
CA ALA A 55 -14.65 -10.63 6.61
C ALA A 55 -13.29 -11.36 6.70
N ILE A 56 -12.31 -10.97 5.87
CA ILE A 56 -10.92 -11.45 5.91
C ILE A 56 -10.29 -11.16 7.28
N ILE A 57 -10.37 -9.92 7.75
CA ILE A 57 -9.78 -9.50 9.03
C ILE A 57 -10.43 -10.23 10.21
N GLU A 58 -11.77 -10.34 10.22
CA GLU A 58 -12.48 -11.05 11.28
C GLU A 58 -12.16 -12.55 11.31
N TYR A 59 -12.08 -13.18 10.14
CA TYR A 59 -11.60 -14.57 10.04
C TYR A 59 -10.19 -14.71 10.58
N SER A 60 -9.26 -13.82 10.20
CA SER A 60 -7.87 -13.84 10.68
C SER A 60 -7.78 -13.75 12.20
N LYS A 61 -8.50 -12.79 12.81
CA LYS A 61 -8.55 -12.65 14.28
C LYS A 61 -9.07 -13.90 14.98
N LYS A 62 -10.15 -14.50 14.45
CA LYS A 62 -10.77 -15.70 15.02
C LYS A 62 -9.85 -16.92 14.93
N ASN A 63 -9.09 -17.04 13.84
CA ASN A 63 -8.26 -18.21 13.54
C ASN A 63 -6.77 -18.03 13.89
N LYS A 64 -6.39 -16.87 14.45
CA LYS A 64 -5.00 -16.48 14.75
C LYS A 64 -4.12 -16.47 13.49
N GLY A 65 -4.65 -15.88 12.43
CA GLY A 65 -4.01 -15.80 11.12
C GLY A 65 -4.41 -16.92 10.16
N PHE A 66 -3.91 -16.78 8.92
CA PHE A 66 -4.02 -17.75 7.84
C PHE A 66 -2.78 -18.64 7.81
N LYS A 67 -3.00 -19.96 7.73
CA LYS A 67 -1.94 -20.96 7.58
C LYS A 67 -1.61 -21.27 6.13
N LYS A 68 -2.57 -21.00 5.24
CA LYS A 68 -2.46 -21.19 3.78
C LYS A 68 -3.22 -20.08 3.08
N ILE A 69 -2.79 -19.70 1.87
CA ILE A 69 -3.45 -18.64 1.10
C ILE A 69 -4.90 -18.99 0.77
N GLU A 70 -5.22 -20.28 0.62
CA GLU A 70 -6.55 -20.77 0.24
C GLU A 70 -7.59 -20.59 1.36
N GLU A 71 -7.15 -20.44 2.62
CA GLU A 71 -8.04 -20.22 3.76
C GLU A 71 -8.79 -18.88 3.65
N ILE A 72 -8.32 -17.96 2.82
CA ILE A 72 -9.05 -16.72 2.51
C ILE A 72 -10.43 -16.98 1.92
N LYS A 73 -10.64 -18.12 1.25
CA LYS A 73 -11.97 -18.54 0.77
C LYS A 73 -12.93 -18.86 1.92
N LEU A 74 -12.40 -19.37 3.03
CA LEU A 74 -13.18 -19.63 4.25
C LEU A 74 -13.55 -18.34 4.98
N ALA A 75 -12.86 -17.24 4.66
CA ALA A 75 -13.18 -15.90 5.14
C ALA A 75 -14.29 -15.20 4.34
N GLY A 76 -14.99 -15.92 3.45
CA GLY A 76 -16.10 -15.39 2.64
C GLY A 76 -15.69 -14.88 1.26
N ILE A 77 -14.45 -15.12 0.82
CA ILE A 77 -14.01 -14.82 -0.54
C ILE A 77 -14.45 -15.93 -1.48
N SER A 78 -15.15 -15.56 -2.57
CA SER A 78 -15.60 -16.53 -3.58
C SER A 78 -14.42 -17.13 -4.34
N LYS A 79 -14.68 -18.23 -5.05
CA LYS A 79 -13.68 -18.88 -5.88
C LYS A 79 -13.17 -17.94 -6.99
N GLU A 80 -14.07 -17.20 -7.64
CA GLU A 80 -13.71 -16.27 -8.72
C GLU A 80 -12.79 -15.16 -8.21
N LYS A 81 -13.15 -14.54 -7.07
CA LYS A 81 -12.31 -13.50 -6.45
C LYS A 81 -10.94 -14.05 -6.04
N PHE A 82 -10.89 -15.26 -5.48
CA PHE A 82 -9.63 -15.90 -5.11
C PHE A 82 -8.72 -16.13 -6.33
N GLU A 83 -9.27 -16.56 -7.46
CA GLU A 83 -8.50 -16.75 -8.69
C GLU A 83 -7.86 -15.45 -9.19
N GLU A 84 -8.53 -14.32 -9.01
CA GLU A 84 -8.03 -12.99 -9.37
C GLU A 84 -6.88 -12.52 -8.47
N ILE A 85 -6.95 -12.82 -7.16
CA ILE A 85 -6.00 -12.29 -6.17
C ILE A 85 -4.89 -13.25 -5.74
N ASN A 86 -4.96 -14.56 -6.05
CA ASN A 86 -4.00 -15.55 -5.51
C ASN A 86 -2.53 -15.24 -5.88
N GLY A 87 -2.30 -14.58 -7.01
CA GLY A 87 -0.98 -14.14 -7.47
C GLY A 87 -0.48 -12.89 -6.75
N LEU A 88 -1.38 -12.17 -6.06
CA LEU A 88 -1.15 -10.89 -5.41
C LEU A 88 -1.01 -11.01 -3.89
N ILE A 89 -1.23 -12.20 -3.31
CA ILE A 89 -1.23 -12.40 -1.86
C ILE A 89 -0.17 -13.42 -1.40
N THR A 90 0.29 -13.30 -0.15
CA THR A 90 1.25 -14.19 0.50
C THR A 90 0.93 -14.33 1.99
N ILE A 91 1.45 -15.38 2.62
CA ILE A 91 1.46 -15.57 4.09
C ILE A 91 2.88 -15.48 4.67
N ILE A 92 3.90 -15.46 3.81
CA ILE A 92 5.30 -15.45 4.21
C ILE A 92 5.70 -14.00 4.43
N GLU A 93 6.24 -13.68 5.61
CA GLU A 93 7.02 -12.45 5.84
C GLU A 93 8.10 -12.41 4.76
N LEU A 94 7.93 -11.58 3.73
CA LEU A 94 9.07 -11.09 2.99
C LEU A 94 9.76 -10.13 3.95
N LYS A 95 10.60 -10.66 4.85
CA LYS A 95 11.63 -9.87 5.51
C LYS A 95 12.34 -9.15 4.38
N SER A 96 12.06 -7.85 4.27
CA SER A 96 12.70 -6.99 3.30
C SER A 96 14.18 -7.28 3.39
N THR A 97 14.73 -7.91 2.36
CA THR A 97 16.17 -7.98 2.21
C THR A 97 16.58 -6.53 2.03
N LYS A 98 16.98 -5.93 3.14
CA LYS A 98 17.69 -4.67 3.16
C LYS A 98 18.93 -4.89 2.30
N LYS A 99 18.83 -4.53 1.02
CA LYS A 99 19.93 -4.55 0.07
C LYS A 99 20.62 -3.19 0.19
N SER A 100 21.87 -3.26 0.67
CA SER A 100 22.85 -2.19 0.90
C SER A 100 22.58 -1.24 2.05
#